data_AF-A0A965EXB1-F1
#
_entry.id   AF-A0A965EXB1-F1
#
_cell.length_a   1.000
_cell.length_b   1.000
_cell.length_c   1.000
_cell.angle_alpha   90.00
_cell.angle_beta   90.00
_cell.angle_gamma   90.00
#
_symmetry.space_group_name_H-M   'P 1'
#
loop_
_entity.id
_entity.type
_entity.pdbx_description
1 polymer ?
#
loop_
_entity_poly.entity_id
_entity_poly.type
_entity_poly.pdbx_seq_one_letter_code
_entity_poly.pdbx_strand_id
1 'polypeptide(L)'
;MADRILWLHDKYLMKSAIDDLRPLMRPVFIWDDAYFQSRGYTLKRLVFIYETLCDLDIEIFHGPTLDVLTSLAPKSIQVFHSADTTVKSLIAQMAQDFDIQVVHPAPFVKNFEMSEYRRFFKYWNATNKSALLHDGGV
;
A
#
# COMPACT_ATOMS: atom_id res chain seq x y z
N MET A 1 -11.29 20.03 6.53
CA MET A 1 -10.79 18.86 5.79
C MET A 1 -9.78 18.15 6.68
N ALA A 2 -9.64 16.83 6.59
CA ALA A 2 -8.63 16.13 7.37
C ALA A 2 -7.24 16.49 6.83
N ASP A 3 -6.41 17.11 7.65
CA ASP A 3 -5.06 17.53 7.29
C ASP A 3 -4.08 16.35 7.18
N ARG A 4 -4.54 15.12 7.44
CA ARG A 4 -3.77 13.88 7.36
C ARG A 4 -4.27 13.04 6.22
N ILE A 5 -3.35 12.52 5.41
CA ILE A 5 -3.68 11.75 4.21
C ILE A 5 -3.23 10.31 4.37
N LEU A 6 -4.11 9.36 4.04
CA LEU A 6 -3.72 7.97 3.80
C LEU A 6 -3.45 7.83 2.30
N TRP A 7 -2.17 7.84 1.91
CA TRP A 7 -1.79 7.65 0.51
C TRP A 7 -1.80 6.16 0.16
N LEU A 8 -2.64 5.81 -0.81
CA LEU A 8 -2.81 4.45 -1.31
C LEU A 8 -2.03 4.26 -2.60
N HIS A 9 -1.31 3.15 -2.70
CA HIS A 9 -0.59 2.74 -3.90
C HIS A 9 -1.17 1.43 -4.46
N ASP A 10 -0.89 1.12 -5.73
CA ASP A 10 -1.47 -0.03 -6.44
C ASP A 10 -1.12 -1.41 -5.85
N LYS A 11 -0.15 -1.49 -4.92
CA LYS A 11 0.22 -2.73 -4.21
C LYS A 11 -0.60 -3.01 -2.95
N TYR A 12 -1.46 -2.08 -2.52
CA TYR A 12 -2.25 -2.24 -1.30
C TYR A 12 -3.56 -1.47 -1.39
N LEU A 13 -4.58 -2.10 -1.98
CA LEU A 13 -5.92 -1.56 -2.21
C LEU A 13 -6.97 -2.28 -1.35
N MET A 14 -6.66 -2.53 -0.08
CA MET A 14 -7.50 -3.32 0.82
C MET A 14 -8.57 -2.46 1.49
N LYS A 15 -9.85 -2.71 1.17
CA LYS A 15 -10.99 -1.93 1.66
C LYS A 15 -11.08 -1.83 3.18
N SER A 16 -10.98 -2.96 3.89
CA SER A 16 -11.12 -2.96 5.36
C SER A 16 -10.07 -2.08 6.04
N ALA A 17 -8.83 -2.08 5.54
CA ALA A 17 -7.76 -1.23 6.07
C ALA A 17 -8.00 0.26 5.82
N ILE A 18 -8.72 0.60 4.74
CA ILE A 18 -9.12 1.97 4.43
C ILE A 18 -10.29 2.39 5.32
N ASP A 19 -11.29 1.53 5.49
CA ASP A 19 -12.48 1.81 6.29
C ASP A 19 -12.14 2.09 7.77
N ASP A 20 -11.19 1.34 8.34
CA ASP A 20 -10.71 1.56 9.71
C ASP A 20 -10.02 2.93 9.90
N LEU A 21 -9.36 3.45 8.86
CA LEU A 21 -8.56 4.68 8.91
C LEU A 21 -9.32 5.91 8.40
N ARG A 22 -10.39 5.73 7.62
CA ARG A 22 -11.20 6.81 7.02
C ARG A 22 -11.73 7.83 8.04
N PRO A 23 -12.12 7.46 9.29
CA PRO A 23 -12.53 8.45 10.30
C PRO A 23 -11.40 9.37 10.77
N LEU A 24 -10.14 8.93 10.63
CA LEU A 24 -8.96 9.64 11.16
C LEU A 24 -8.19 10.39 10.07
N MET A 25 -8.33 9.94 8.82
CA MET A 25 -7.48 10.33 7.72
C MET A 25 -8.26 10.32 6.40
N ARG A 26 -7.88 11.21 5.49
CA ARG A 26 -8.44 11.23 4.13
C ARG A 26 -7.71 10.22 3.25
N PRO A 27 -8.34 9.12 2.80
CA PRO A 27 -7.73 8.21 1.84
C PRO A 27 -7.67 8.83 0.45
N VAL A 28 -6.49 8.81 -0.17
CA VAL A 28 -6.29 9.31 -1.53
C VAL A 28 -5.48 8.32 -2.35
N PHE A 29 -5.79 8.26 -3.64
CA PHE A 29 -4.95 7.62 -4.64
C PHE A 29 -4.44 8.66 -5.62
N ILE A 30 -3.20 8.54 -6.06
CA ILE A 30 -2.63 9.43 -7.07
C ILE A 30 -2.32 8.61 -8.32
N TRP A 31 -3.02 8.93 -9.40
CA TRP A 31 -2.82 8.36 -10.71
C TRP A 31 -1.68 9.09 -11.43
N ASP A 32 -0.50 8.50 -11.33
CA ASP A 32 0.73 8.99 -11.94
C ASP A 32 1.06 8.19 -13.21
N ASP A 33 0.88 8.82 -14.37
CA ASP A 33 1.08 8.16 -15.66
C ASP A 33 2.54 7.74 -15.86
N ALA A 34 3.51 8.54 -15.41
CA ALA A 34 4.93 8.22 -15.54
C ALA A 34 5.28 7.00 -14.69
N TYR A 35 4.73 6.92 -13.47
CA TYR A 35 4.81 5.72 -12.64
C TYR A 35 4.28 4.51 -13.41
N PHE A 36 3.04 4.53 -13.90
CA PHE A 36 2.47 3.37 -14.57
C PHE A 36 3.17 2.97 -15.88
N GLN A 37 3.63 3.95 -16.66
CA GLN A 37 4.43 3.71 -17.86
C GLN A 37 5.77 3.04 -17.54
N SER A 38 6.49 3.53 -16.52
CA SER A 38 7.76 2.94 -16.09
C SER A 38 7.62 1.48 -15.63
N ARG A 39 6.42 1.12 -15.15
CA ARG A 39 6.06 -0.22 -14.69
C ARG A 39 5.61 -1.16 -15.81
N GLY A 40 5.46 -0.64 -17.04
CA GLY A 40 4.96 -1.40 -18.19
C GLY A 40 3.52 -1.89 -17.99
N TYR A 41 2.68 -1.13 -17.29
CA TYR A 41 1.30 -1.55 -17.05
C TYR A 41 0.48 -1.49 -18.33
N THR A 42 -0.17 -2.61 -18.65
CA THR A 42 -1.08 -2.70 -19.78
C THR A 42 -2.42 -2.05 -19.46
N LEU A 43 -3.18 -1.68 -20.49
CA LEU A 43 -4.52 -1.14 -20.34
C LEU A 43 -5.42 -2.02 -19.45
N LYS A 44 -5.38 -3.35 -19.63
CA LYS A 44 -6.16 -4.29 -18.82
C LYS A 44 -5.86 -4.15 -17.32
N ARG A 45 -4.59 -3.95 -16.96
CA ARG A 45 -4.19 -3.77 -15.56
C ARG A 45 -4.61 -2.40 -15.03
N LEU A 46 -4.49 -1.35 -15.84
CA LEU A 46 -4.92 -0.01 -15.47
C LEU A 46 -6.43 0.05 -15.22
N VAL A 47 -7.22 -0.56 -16.10
CA VAL A 47 -8.68 -0.68 -15.93
C VAL A 47 -9.02 -1.41 -14.63
N PHE A 48 -8.36 -2.55 -14.36
CA PHE A 48 -8.58 -3.28 -13.10
C PHE A 48 -8.29 -2.42 -11.85
N ILE A 49 -7.17 -1.68 -11.86
CA ILE A 49 -6.84 -0.76 -10.76
C ILE A 49 -7.92 0.31 -10.64
N TYR A 50 -8.30 0.97 -11.74
CA TYR A 50 -9.30 2.03 -11.72
C TYR A 50 -10.65 1.56 -11.20
N GLU A 51 -11.17 0.42 -11.70
CA GLU A 51 -12.42 -0.18 -11.22
C GLU A 51 -12.35 -0.49 -9.72
N THR A 52 -11.21 -1.03 -9.26
CA THR A 52 -10.98 -1.27 -7.82
C THR A 52 -11.04 0.04 -7.03
N LEU A 53 -10.45 1.13 -7.53
CA LEU A 53 -10.49 2.44 -6.86
C LEU A 53 -11.90 3.02 -6.80
N CYS A 54 -12.71 2.83 -7.85
CA CYS A 54 -14.12 3.22 -7.85
C CYS A 54 -14.91 2.46 -6.77
N ASP A 55 -14.69 1.16 -6.61
CA ASP A 55 -15.35 0.35 -5.57
C ASP A 55 -14.92 0.71 -4.14
N LEU A 56 -13.72 1.30 -3.98
CA LEU A 56 -13.20 1.77 -2.70
C LEU A 56 -13.79 3.12 -2.27
N ASP A 57 -14.41 3.88 -3.18
CA ASP A 57 -14.99 5.20 -2.91
C ASP A 57 -13.99 6.14 -2.20
N ILE A 58 -12.89 6.45 -2.90
CA ILE A 58 -11.80 7.31 -2.42
C ILE A 58 -11.51 8.44 -3.41
N GLU A 59 -10.84 9.49 -2.95
CA GLU A 59 -10.41 10.59 -3.81
C GLU A 59 -9.25 10.14 -4.70
N ILE A 60 -9.41 10.31 -6.02
CA ILE A 60 -8.39 10.01 -7.02
C ILE A 60 -7.91 11.33 -7.62
N PHE A 61 -6.61 11.61 -7.45
CA PHE A 61 -5.94 12.73 -8.11
C PHE A 61 -5.17 12.22 -9.33
N HIS A 62 -5.01 13.05 -10.34
CA HIS A 62 -4.22 12.73 -11.54
C HIS A 62 -3.02 13.66 -11.62
N GLY A 63 -1.84 13.12 -11.93
CA GLY A 63 -0.61 13.86 -12.09
C GLY A 63 0.59 13.26 -11.36
N PRO A 64 1.77 13.92 -11.43
CA PRO A 64 2.97 13.46 -10.76
C PRO A 64 2.78 13.39 -9.24
N THR A 65 3.18 12.28 -8.64
CA THR A 65 2.87 11.97 -7.23
C THR A 65 3.33 13.07 -6.27
N LEU A 66 4.57 13.54 -6.41
CA LEU A 66 5.14 14.57 -5.53
C LEU A 66 4.47 15.94 -5.72
N ASP A 67 4.15 16.32 -6.96
CA ASP A 67 3.50 17.60 -7.27
C ASP A 67 2.08 17.67 -6.70
N VAL A 68 1.34 16.56 -6.82
CA VAL A 68 0.00 16.43 -6.24
C VAL A 68 0.06 16.51 -4.72
N LEU A 69 0.96 15.77 -4.07
CA LEU A 69 1.12 15.82 -2.61
C LEU A 69 1.54 17.21 -2.12
N THR A 70 2.43 17.88 -2.84
CA THR A 70 2.86 19.26 -2.55
C THR A 70 1.67 20.22 -2.62
N SER A 71 0.82 20.06 -3.65
CA SER A 71 -0.39 20.88 -3.82
C SER A 71 -1.44 20.61 -2.74
N LEU A 72 -1.55 19.37 -2.27
CA LEU A 72 -2.45 18.98 -1.19
C LEU A 72 -1.97 19.42 0.20
N ALA A 73 -0.68 19.72 0.35
CA ALA A 73 -0.03 20.18 1.57
C ALA A 73 -0.49 19.45 2.86
N PRO A 74 -0.41 18.10 2.91
CA PRO A 74 -0.80 17.36 4.12
C PRO A 74 0.13 17.66 5.29
N LYS A 75 -0.40 17.66 6.51
CA LYS A 75 0.39 17.70 7.75
C LYS A 75 1.17 16.40 7.97
N SER A 76 0.58 15.26 7.61
CA SER A 76 1.26 13.97 7.61
C SER A 76 0.63 12.99 6.63
N ILE A 77 1.44 12.06 6.16
CA ILE A 77 1.06 11.01 5.22
C ILE A 77 1.26 9.66 5.90
N GLN A 78 0.24 8.82 5.87
CA GLN A 78 0.36 7.41 6.22
C GLN A 78 0.34 6.58 4.94
N VAL A 79 1.16 5.53 4.89
CA VAL A 79 1.27 4.63 3.74
C VAL A 79 1.45 3.20 4.22
N PHE A 80 0.88 2.23 3.52
CA PHE A 80 1.12 0.81 3.83
C PHE A 80 2.47 0.35 3.28
N HIS A 81 3.18 -0.47 4.04
CA HIS A 81 4.43 -1.05 3.61
C HIS A 81 4.23 -1.96 2.39
N SER A 82 5.13 -1.85 1.41
CA SER A 82 5.22 -2.75 0.27
C SER A 82 6.63 -3.29 0.12
N ALA A 83 6.77 -4.55 -0.26
CA ALA A 83 8.07 -5.13 -0.62
C ALA A 83 8.61 -4.60 -1.96
N ASP A 84 7.76 -3.95 -2.76
CA ASP A 84 8.07 -3.43 -4.08
C ASP A 84 9.11 -2.30 -4.02
N THR A 85 10.21 -2.44 -4.78
CA THR A 85 11.34 -1.51 -4.74
C THR A 85 11.01 -0.13 -5.31
N THR A 86 10.14 -0.04 -6.32
CA THR A 86 9.71 1.26 -6.86
C THR A 86 8.86 2.00 -5.84
N VAL A 87 7.92 1.29 -5.20
CA VAL A 87 7.09 1.90 -4.14
C VAL A 87 7.95 2.32 -2.96
N LYS A 88 8.90 1.49 -2.52
CA LYS A 88 9.86 1.85 -1.47
C LYS A 88 10.66 3.10 -1.83
N SER A 89 11.14 3.18 -3.07
CA SER A 89 11.88 4.35 -3.55
C SER A 89 11.00 5.60 -3.57
N LEU A 90 9.73 5.48 -3.96
CA LEU A 90 8.79 6.59 -3.98
C LEU A 90 8.48 7.08 -2.56
N ILE A 91 8.23 6.17 -1.62
CA ILE A 91 8.08 6.50 -0.19
C ILE A 91 9.33 7.22 0.34
N ALA A 92 10.52 6.73 0.01
CA ALA A 92 11.78 7.36 0.44
C ALA A 92 11.99 8.75 -0.16
N GLN A 93 11.55 8.98 -1.40
CA GLN A 93 11.57 10.31 -2.03
C GLN A 93 10.59 11.25 -1.33
N MET A 94 9.34 10.81 -1.13
CA MET A 94 8.34 11.60 -0.42
C MET A 94 8.79 11.96 1.01
N ALA A 95 9.52 11.06 1.69
CA ALA A 95 9.99 11.29 3.06
C ALA A 95 11.03 12.42 3.20
N GLN A 96 11.55 12.95 2.09
CA GLN A 96 12.42 14.13 2.10
C GLN A 96 11.63 15.40 2.46
N ASP A 97 10.37 15.48 2.04
CA ASP A 97 9.56 16.71 2.09
C ASP A 97 8.33 16.59 3.01
N PHE A 98 7.92 15.36 3.36
CA PHE A 98 6.70 15.09 4.12
C PHE A 98 6.96 14.23 5.37
N ASP A 99 6.17 14.43 6.42
CA ASP A 99 6.10 13.50 7.57
C ASP A 99 5.37 12.22 7.15
N ILE A 100 6.13 11.12 7.02
CA ILE A 100 5.61 9.83 6.54
C ILE A 100 5.63 8.77 7.63
N GLN A 101 4.47 8.16 7.84
CA GLN A 101 4.29 7.00 8.69
C GLN A 101 4.04 5.76 7.84
N VAL A 102 4.99 4.83 7.84
CA VAL A 102 4.85 3.54 7.15
C VAL A 102 4.21 2.51 8.07
N VAL A 103 3.05 2.01 7.69
CA VAL A 103 2.30 0.98 8.45
C VAL A 103 2.56 -0.40 7.86
N HIS A 104 3.04 -1.30 8.70
CA HIS A 104 3.24 -2.69 8.33
C HIS A 104 1.94 -3.46 8.56
N PRO A 105 1.27 -3.96 7.51
CA PRO A 105 0.09 -4.80 7.69
C PRO A 105 0.48 -6.09 8.41
N ALA A 106 -0.48 -6.68 9.12
CA ALA A 106 -0.28 -7.96 9.79
C ALA A 106 0.16 -9.02 8.77
N PRO A 107 1.24 -9.78 9.04
CA PRO A 107 1.69 -10.81 8.13
C PRO A 107 0.69 -11.95 8.07
N PHE A 108 0.63 -12.64 6.92
CA PHE A 108 -0.21 -13.82 6.73
C PHE A 108 0.13 -14.95 7.71
N VAL A 109 1.43 -15.15 8.00
CA VAL A 109 1.90 -16.10 9.01
C VAL A 109 2.58 -15.33 10.14
N LYS A 110 2.15 -15.58 11.38
CA LYS A 110 2.76 -15.04 12.60
C LYS A 110 3.90 -15.95 13.09
N ASN A 111 4.83 -15.41 13.87
CA ASN A 111 5.96 -16.16 14.47
C ASN A 111 6.84 -16.87 13.42
N PHE A 112 7.27 -16.11 12.40
CA PHE A 112 8.02 -16.63 11.26
C PHE A 112 9.33 -15.87 11.04
N GLU A 113 10.45 -16.59 11.03
CA GLU A 113 11.78 -16.05 10.69
C GLU A 113 12.14 -16.39 9.23
N MET A 114 12.14 -15.38 8.35
CA MET A 114 12.44 -15.55 6.91
C MET A 114 13.83 -16.14 6.63
N SER A 115 14.79 -15.92 7.53
CA SER A 115 16.21 -16.28 7.34
C SER A 115 16.42 -17.80 7.23
N GLU A 116 15.49 -18.61 7.74
CA GLU A 116 15.58 -20.07 7.79
C GLU A 116 15.13 -20.77 6.49
N TYR A 117 14.31 -20.10 5.66
CA TYR A 117 13.58 -20.78 4.58
C TYR A 117 13.84 -20.17 3.20
N ARG A 118 14.83 -20.72 2.48
CA ARG A 118 15.12 -20.34 1.08
C ARG A 118 14.22 -21.01 0.03
N ARG A 119 13.42 -22.00 0.42
CA ARG A 119 12.56 -22.78 -0.49
C ARG A 119 11.13 -22.80 0.03
N PHE A 120 10.17 -22.51 -0.86
CA PHE A 120 8.74 -22.49 -0.51
C PHE A 120 8.27 -23.77 0.17
N PHE A 121 8.69 -24.95 -0.29
CA PHE A 121 8.28 -26.22 0.33
C PHE A 121 8.68 -26.34 1.82
N LYS A 122 9.89 -25.89 2.18
CA LYS A 122 10.33 -25.91 3.59
C LYS A 122 9.53 -24.91 4.43
N TYR A 123 9.32 -23.71 3.88
CA TYR A 123 8.45 -22.69 4.48
C TYR A 123 7.05 -23.22 4.75
N TRP A 124 6.42 -23.81 3.72
CA TRP A 124 5.04 -24.27 3.79
C TRP A 124 4.87 -25.43 4.76
N ASN A 125 5.80 -26.39 4.79
CA ASN A 125 5.73 -27.50 5.73
C ASN A 125 5.84 -27.06 7.19
N ALA A 126 6.57 -25.97 7.48
CA ALA A 126 6.69 -25.43 8.82
C ALA A 126 5.43 -24.66 9.25
N THR A 127 4.76 -24.00 8.31
CA THR A 127 3.72 -22.99 8.62
C THR A 127 2.29 -23.44 8.27
N ASN A 128 2.09 -24.46 7.45
CA ASN A 128 0.76 -24.81 6.92
C ASN A 128 -0.28 -25.16 7.99
N LYS A 129 0.14 -25.67 9.15
CA LYS A 129 -0.76 -26.06 10.25
C LYS A 129 -1.36 -24.85 10.95
N SER A 130 -0.65 -23.72 10.96
CA SER A 130 -1.07 -22.48 11.61
C SER A 130 -1.56 -21.42 10.62
N ALA A 131 -1.07 -21.42 9.37
CA ALA A 131 -1.29 -20.35 8.40
C ALA A 131 -2.77 -20.08 8.06
N LEU A 132 -3.64 -21.09 8.15
CA LEU A 132 -5.07 -20.96 7.85
C LEU A 132 -5.94 -20.85 9.11
N LEU A 133 -5.34 -20.92 10.29
CA LEU A 133 -6.05 -20.68 11.54
C LEU A 133 -6.16 -19.18 11.77
N HIS A 134 -7.27 -18.75 12.38
CA HIS A 134 -7.42 -17.37 12.82
C HIS A 134 -6.22 -17.01 13.71
N ASP A 135 -5.62 -15.84 13.46
CA ASP A 135 -4.45 -15.35 14.17
C ASP A 135 -3.21 -16.26 14.17
N GLY A 136 -3.12 -17.23 13.25
CA GLY A 136 -2.01 -18.20 13.24
C GLY A 136 -2.15 -19.30 14.30
N GLY A 137 -3.36 -19.48 14.88
CA GLY A 137 -3.65 -20.50 15.89
C GLY A 137 -3.15 -20.15 17.30
N VAL A 138 -2.92 -18.87 17.58
CA VAL A 138 -2.53 -18.32 18.90
C VAL A 138 -3.70 -17.57 19.50
#